data_AF-A0A832W3V2-F1
#
_entry.id   AF-A0A832W3V2-F1
#
_cell.length_a   1.000
_cell.length_b   1.000
_cell.length_c   1.000
_cell.angle_alpha   90.00
_cell.angle_beta   90.00
_cell.angle_gamma   90.00
#
_symmetry.space_group_name_H-M   'P 1'
#
loop_
_entity.id
_entity.type
_entity.pdbx_description
1 polymer ?
#
loop_
_entity_poly.entity_id
_entity_poly.type
_entity_poly.pdbx_seq_one_letter_code
_entity_poly.pdbx_strand_id
1 'polypeptide(L)'
;SVQEALIRFEVRIRTPAIARAVTLITTASRMTGSIGEVLNIAARDAAISENLKRERSAEMSIYTVIVYLVFIVFLFVVAVIDSQFLTVLAGVETVSAAGAGMGAIPLGTTPIATFERLLFHGVLIQAIFSGLIAGQMGEASVRAGVKHAAVMLIIALLVFAVIL
;
A
#
# COMPACT_ATOMS: atom_id res chain seq x y z
N SER A 1 30.24 -48.80 16.68
CA SER A 1 30.11 -48.03 15.43
C SER A 1 31.50 -47.83 14.82
N VAL A 2 31.59 -47.38 13.56
CA VAL A 2 32.87 -47.03 12.92
C VAL A 2 33.56 -45.87 13.68
N GLN A 3 32.79 -44.94 14.25
CA GLN A 3 33.32 -43.88 15.12
C GLN A 3 34.01 -44.43 16.37
N GLU A 4 33.42 -45.39 17.08
CA GLU A 4 34.05 -46.03 18.26
C GLU A 4 35.40 -46.69 17.91
N ALA A 5 35.48 -47.29 16.72
CA ALA A 5 36.70 -47.93 16.25
C ALA A 5 37.80 -46.90 15.96
N LEU A 6 37.44 -45.74 15.41
CA LEU A 6 38.37 -44.64 15.12
C LEU A 6 38.87 -43.95 16.41
N ILE A 7 38.00 -43.74 17.40
CA ILE A 7 38.39 -43.19 18.71
C ILE A 7 39.34 -44.15 19.45
N ARG A 8 39.07 -45.46 19.41
CA ARG A 8 40.00 -46.46 19.98
C ARG A 8 41.34 -46.53 19.24
N PHE A 9 41.33 -46.30 17.93
CA PHE A 9 42.55 -46.25 17.11
C PHE A 9 43.42 -45.03 17.45
N GLU A 10 42.81 -43.87 17.66
CA GLU A 10 43.48 -42.65 18.13
C GLU A 10 44.20 -42.87 19.48
N VAL A 11 43.50 -43.44 20.47
CA VAL A 11 44.05 -43.72 21.81
C VAL A 11 45.25 -44.69 21.76
N ARG A 12 45.31 -45.55 20.72
CA ARG A 12 46.36 -46.57 20.57
C ARG A 12 47.63 -46.04 19.90
N ILE A 13 47.52 -45.14 18.92
CA ILE A 13 48.70 -44.61 18.20
C ILE A 13 49.26 -43.34 18.85
N ARG A 14 48.48 -42.62 19.68
CA ARG A 14 48.93 -41.51 20.55
C ARG A 14 49.79 -40.42 19.87
N THR A 15 49.64 -40.23 18.58
CA THR A 15 50.24 -39.10 17.86
C THR A 15 49.21 -37.98 17.70
N PRO A 16 49.57 -36.71 17.99
CA PRO A 16 48.64 -35.57 17.91
C PRO A 16 48.03 -35.35 16.52
N ALA A 17 48.70 -35.80 15.46
CA ALA A 17 48.17 -35.73 14.09
C ALA A 17 46.94 -36.63 13.87
N ILE A 18 46.97 -37.86 14.38
CA ILE A 18 45.87 -38.83 14.22
C ILE A 18 44.67 -38.42 15.08
N ALA A 19 44.92 -37.88 16.27
CA ALA A 19 43.87 -37.35 17.14
C ALA A 19 43.03 -36.26 16.46
N ARG A 20 43.70 -35.31 15.83
CA ARG A 20 43.04 -34.27 15.02
C ARG A 20 42.27 -34.87 13.84
N ALA A 21 42.85 -35.82 13.12
CA ALA A 21 42.22 -36.44 11.96
C ALA A 21 40.94 -37.22 12.34
N VAL A 22 41.01 -38.02 13.39
CA VAL A 22 39.86 -38.77 13.91
C VAL A 22 38.80 -37.81 14.43
N THR A 23 39.16 -36.80 15.21
CA THR A 23 38.22 -35.79 15.71
C THR A 23 37.50 -35.06 14.56
N LEU A 24 38.23 -34.68 13.50
CA LEU A 24 37.65 -34.05 12.31
C LEU A 24 36.68 -34.97 11.57
N ILE A 25 37.07 -36.22 11.30
CA ILE A 25 36.21 -37.19 10.59
C ILE A 25 34.96 -37.50 11.41
N THR A 26 35.09 -37.63 12.72
CA THR A 26 33.98 -37.92 13.63
C THR A 26 33.01 -36.73 13.72
N THR A 27 33.54 -35.50 13.72
CA THR A 27 32.75 -34.27 13.74
C THR A 27 32.06 -34.02 12.40
N ALA A 28 32.78 -34.20 11.29
CA ALA A 28 32.23 -34.08 9.94
C ALA A 28 31.12 -35.12 9.68
N SER A 29 31.33 -36.38 10.07
CA SER A 29 30.33 -37.45 9.99
C SER A 29 29.08 -37.17 10.83
N ARG A 30 29.24 -36.46 11.96
CA ARG A 30 28.13 -36.00 12.80
C ARG A 30 27.36 -34.85 12.13
N MET A 31 28.05 -33.97 11.40
CA MET A 31 27.41 -32.90 10.61
C MET A 31 26.68 -33.42 9.36
N THR A 32 27.10 -34.56 8.79
CA THR A 32 26.44 -35.15 7.61
C THR A 32 25.04 -35.70 7.91
N GLY A 33 24.73 -35.99 9.18
CA GLY A 33 23.44 -36.57 9.61
C GLY A 33 22.28 -35.58 9.74
N SER A 34 22.52 -34.27 9.69
CA SER A 34 21.50 -33.24 9.95
C SER A 34 21.25 -32.28 8.79
N ILE A 35 21.92 -32.45 7.64
CA ILE A 35 21.71 -31.62 6.45
C ILE A 35 20.26 -31.68 5.97
N GLY A 36 19.62 -32.86 6.04
CA GLY A 36 18.21 -33.02 5.68
C GLY A 36 17.26 -32.27 6.63
N GLU A 37 17.58 -32.22 7.92
CA GLU A 37 16.81 -31.47 8.92
C GLU A 37 16.94 -29.96 8.69
N VAL A 38 18.16 -29.47 8.44
CA VAL A 38 18.42 -28.06 8.12
C VAL A 38 17.72 -27.64 6.82
N LEU A 39 17.78 -28.49 5.78
CA LEU A 39 17.11 -28.20 4.51
C LEU A 39 15.59 -28.21 4.65
N ASN A 40 15.04 -29.11 5.47
CA ASN A 40 13.60 -29.15 5.76
C ASN A 40 13.14 -27.91 6.56
N ILE A 41 13.95 -27.44 7.52
CA ILE A 41 13.68 -26.18 8.24
C ILE A 41 13.71 -25.00 7.26
N ALA A 42 14.73 -24.91 6.40
CA ALA A 42 14.84 -23.86 5.39
C ALA A 42 13.69 -23.88 4.38
N ALA A 43 13.26 -25.07 3.95
CA ALA A 43 12.12 -25.24 3.04
C ALA A 43 10.80 -24.83 3.71
N ARG A 44 10.60 -25.19 4.98
CA ARG A 44 9.44 -24.75 5.78
C ARG A 44 9.43 -23.24 5.95
N ASP A 45 10.57 -22.65 6.27
CA ASP A 45 10.71 -21.20 6.44
C ASP A 45 10.43 -20.46 5.13
N ALA A 46 10.95 -20.96 4.00
CA ALA A 46 10.64 -20.43 2.68
C ALA A 46 9.14 -20.52 2.35
N ALA A 47 8.49 -21.65 2.66
CA ALA A 47 7.05 -21.82 2.45
C ALA A 47 6.20 -20.88 3.33
N ILE A 48 6.58 -20.69 4.60
CA ILE A 48 5.93 -19.75 5.51
C ILE A 48 6.14 -18.31 5.01
N SER A 49 7.37 -17.95 4.62
CA SER A 49 7.69 -16.63 4.08
C SER A 49 6.85 -16.31 2.84
N GLU A 50 6.70 -17.27 1.94
CA GLU A 50 5.88 -17.10 0.73
C GLU A 50 4.39 -16.96 1.06
N ASN A 51 3.86 -17.77 1.98
CA ASN A 51 2.49 -17.63 2.44
C ASN A 51 2.23 -16.26 3.08
N LEU A 52 3.13 -15.77 3.93
CA LEU A 52 3.02 -14.44 4.54
C LEU A 52 3.05 -13.32 3.50
N LYS A 53 3.89 -13.43 2.47
CA LYS A 53 3.90 -12.46 1.35
C LYS A 53 2.57 -12.48 0.61
N ARG A 54 2.01 -13.67 0.37
CA ARG A 54 0.72 -13.83 -0.32
C ARG A 54 -0.43 -13.27 0.51
N GLU A 55 -0.48 -13.58 1.80
CA GLU A 55 -1.45 -13.00 2.74
C GLU A 55 -1.35 -11.48 2.79
N ARG A 56 -0.13 -10.94 2.93
CA ARG A 56 0.11 -9.49 2.88
C ARG A 56 -0.39 -8.88 1.57
N SER A 57 -0.13 -9.51 0.42
CA SER A 57 -0.58 -8.99 -0.88
C SER A 57 -2.11 -8.97 -0.99
N ALA A 58 -2.78 -9.99 -0.46
CA ALA A 58 -4.24 -10.08 -0.44
C ALA A 58 -4.84 -9.02 0.48
N GLU A 59 -4.28 -8.84 1.68
CA GLU A 59 -4.71 -7.82 2.64
C GLU A 59 -4.54 -6.41 2.05
N MET A 60 -3.39 -6.12 1.42
CA MET A 60 -3.12 -4.84 0.78
C MET A 60 -4.00 -4.55 -0.45
N SER A 61 -4.48 -5.60 -1.14
CA SER A 61 -5.45 -5.45 -2.23
C SER A 61 -6.79 -4.88 -1.75
N ILE A 62 -7.26 -5.26 -0.55
CA ILE A 62 -8.51 -4.75 0.03
C ILE A 62 -8.37 -3.25 0.32
N TYR A 63 -7.23 -2.82 0.87
CA TYR A 63 -6.98 -1.40 1.11
C TYR A 63 -7.00 -0.57 -0.18
N THR A 64 -6.53 -1.12 -1.29
CA THR A 64 -6.60 -0.46 -2.60
C THR A 64 -8.05 -0.16 -3.00
N VAL A 65 -8.96 -1.12 -2.79
CA VAL A 65 -10.40 -0.94 -3.06
C VAL A 65 -10.99 0.17 -2.19
N ILE A 66 -10.59 0.24 -0.91
CA ILE A 66 -11.05 1.29 0.01
C ILE A 66 -10.64 2.68 -0.51
N VAL A 67 -9.42 2.83 -1.05
CA VAL A 67 -8.97 4.11 -1.62
C VAL A 67 -9.85 4.54 -2.80
N TYR A 68 -10.25 3.60 -3.66
CA TYR A 68 -11.21 3.88 -4.74
C TYR A 68 -12.59 4.27 -4.22
N LEU A 69 -13.07 3.59 -3.18
CA LEU A 69 -14.34 3.91 -2.55
C LEU A 69 -14.35 5.34 -2.00
N VAL A 70 -13.30 5.73 -1.27
CA VAL A 70 -13.17 7.09 -0.71
C VAL A 70 -13.16 8.14 -1.82
N PHE A 71 -12.47 7.88 -2.93
CA PHE A 71 -12.46 8.79 -4.07
C PHE A 71 -13.85 8.98 -4.68
N ILE A 72 -14.61 7.89 -4.88
CA ILE A 72 -15.98 7.95 -5.41
C ILE A 72 -16.91 8.69 -4.44
N VAL A 73 -16.83 8.40 -3.14
CA VAL A 73 -17.63 9.09 -2.12
C VAL A 73 -17.31 10.57 -2.09
N PHE A 74 -16.05 10.95 -2.23
CA PHE A 74 -15.66 12.36 -2.31
C PHE A 74 -16.26 13.06 -3.54
N LEU A 75 -16.17 12.44 -4.72
CA LEU A 75 -16.83 12.96 -5.92
C LEU A 75 -18.35 13.13 -5.73
N PHE A 76 -18.98 12.15 -5.09
CA PHE A 76 -20.41 12.23 -4.77
C PHE A 76 -20.73 13.41 -3.85
N VAL A 77 -19.94 13.62 -2.79
CA VAL A 77 -20.11 14.77 -1.89
C VAL A 77 -19.93 16.08 -2.64
N VAL A 78 -18.93 16.19 -3.51
CA VAL A 78 -18.69 17.38 -4.35
C VAL A 78 -19.91 17.67 -5.24
N ALA A 79 -20.47 16.65 -5.90
CA ALA A 79 -21.66 16.81 -6.74
C ALA A 79 -22.90 17.24 -5.93
N VAL A 80 -23.05 16.76 -4.70
CA VAL A 80 -24.13 17.21 -3.80
C VAL A 80 -23.91 18.65 -3.37
N ILE A 81 -22.68 19.04 -3.03
CA ILE A 81 -22.34 20.43 -2.66
C ILE A 81 -22.66 21.36 -3.83
N ASP A 82 -22.24 21.02 -5.04
CA ASP A 82 -22.52 21.84 -6.22
C ASP A 82 -24.03 22.01 -6.46
N SER A 83 -24.75 20.89 -6.60
CA SER A 83 -26.18 20.93 -6.95
C SER A 83 -27.08 21.52 -5.87
N GLN A 84 -26.80 21.24 -4.59
CA GLN A 84 -27.67 21.68 -3.48
C GLN A 84 -27.21 22.98 -2.84
N PHE A 85 -25.91 23.14 -2.59
CA PHE A 85 -25.40 24.28 -1.82
C PHE A 85 -25.11 25.49 -2.73
N LEU A 86 -24.42 25.30 -3.86
CA LEU A 86 -24.09 26.43 -4.74
C LEU A 86 -25.33 27.02 -5.43
N THR A 87 -26.31 26.19 -5.80
CA THR A 87 -27.61 26.66 -6.33
C THR A 87 -28.36 27.56 -5.33
N VAL A 88 -28.37 27.21 -4.04
CA VAL A 88 -29.00 28.02 -2.99
C VAL A 88 -28.25 29.35 -2.82
N LEU A 89 -26.92 29.32 -2.87
CA LEU A 89 -26.09 30.52 -2.80
C LEU A 89 -26.34 31.46 -3.99
N ALA A 90 -26.49 30.92 -5.20
CA ALA A 90 -26.89 31.68 -6.40
C ALA A 90 -28.24 32.37 -6.20
N GLY A 91 -29.21 31.66 -5.64
CA GLY A 91 -30.53 32.21 -5.32
C GLY A 91 -30.45 33.39 -4.34
N VAL A 92 -29.58 33.33 -3.33
CA VAL A 92 -29.42 34.41 -2.33
C VAL A 92 -28.66 35.63 -2.89
N GLU A 93 -27.64 35.43 -3.74
CA GLU A 93 -26.96 36.54 -4.43
C GLU A 93 -27.95 37.37 -5.26
N THR A 94 -28.85 36.72 -6.01
CA THR A 94 -29.87 37.45 -6.80
C THR A 94 -30.86 38.26 -5.95
N VAL A 95 -31.22 37.78 -4.77
CA VAL A 95 -32.16 38.46 -3.84
C VAL A 95 -31.47 39.63 -3.11
N SER A 96 -30.21 39.46 -2.71
CA SER A 96 -29.43 40.51 -2.03
C SER A 96 -29.06 41.68 -2.94
N ALA A 97 -28.87 41.44 -4.25
CA ALA A 97 -28.70 42.50 -5.26
C ALA A 97 -29.98 43.34 -5.48
N ALA A 98 -31.17 42.78 -5.21
CA ALA A 98 -32.46 43.47 -5.38
C ALA A 98 -32.92 44.26 -4.13
N GLY A 99 -32.23 44.13 -2.99
CA GLY A 99 -32.62 44.77 -1.73
C GLY A 99 -31.43 45.01 -0.80
N ALA A 100 -30.60 46.00 -1.11
CA ALA A 100 -29.45 46.37 -0.30
C ALA A 100 -29.85 47.06 1.01
N GLY A 101 -30.11 46.26 2.05
CA GLY A 101 -30.23 46.68 3.45
C GLY A 101 -29.14 46.04 4.32
N MET A 102 -28.16 46.84 4.69
CA MET A 102 -27.17 46.70 5.77
C MET A 102 -27.17 45.39 6.59
N GLY A 103 -26.13 44.56 6.45
CA GLY A 103 -25.83 43.48 7.41
C GLY A 103 -25.38 42.13 6.85
N ALA A 104 -25.33 41.95 5.53
CA ALA A 104 -24.88 40.70 4.95
C ALA A 104 -23.35 40.53 5.08
N ILE A 105 -22.92 39.42 5.67
CA ILE A 105 -21.53 38.94 5.61
C ILE A 105 -21.09 38.95 4.13
N PRO A 106 -19.88 39.41 3.76
CA PRO A 106 -19.41 39.50 2.37
C PRO A 106 -19.24 38.16 1.62
N LEU A 107 -19.97 37.11 2.02
CA LEU A 107 -20.10 35.87 1.26
C LEU A 107 -20.85 36.06 -0.07
N GLY A 108 -21.56 37.18 -0.27
CA GLY A 108 -22.31 37.48 -1.49
C GLY A 108 -21.53 38.22 -2.58
N THR A 109 -20.20 38.33 -2.48
CA THR A 109 -19.36 38.93 -3.53
C THR A 109 -18.32 37.97 -4.10
N THR A 110 -18.21 36.76 -3.56
CA THR A 110 -17.34 35.72 -4.10
C THR A 110 -18.08 34.94 -5.17
N PRO A 111 -17.66 35.02 -6.45
CA PRO A 111 -18.35 34.33 -7.54
C PRO A 111 -18.38 32.83 -7.27
N ILE A 112 -19.53 32.20 -7.49
CA ILE A 112 -19.75 30.75 -7.38
C ILE A 112 -18.70 29.95 -8.17
N ALA A 113 -18.27 30.47 -9.33
CA ALA A 113 -17.19 29.92 -10.14
C ALA A 113 -15.85 29.76 -9.39
N THR A 114 -15.62 30.51 -8.30
CA THR A 114 -14.43 30.36 -7.46
C THR A 114 -14.51 29.10 -6.60
N PHE A 115 -15.70 28.78 -6.09
CA PHE A 115 -15.94 27.56 -5.32
C PHE A 115 -15.86 26.33 -6.22
N GLU A 116 -16.46 26.35 -7.41
CA GLU A 116 -16.34 25.27 -8.40
C GLU A 116 -14.87 24.99 -8.75
N ARG A 117 -14.09 26.06 -9.04
CA ARG A 117 -12.65 25.92 -9.30
C ARG A 117 -11.90 25.34 -8.11
N LEU A 118 -12.23 25.75 -6.88
CA LEU A 118 -11.58 25.23 -5.68
C LEU A 118 -11.89 23.74 -5.48
N LEU A 119 -13.14 23.33 -5.66
CA LEU A 119 -13.58 21.93 -5.61
C LEU A 119 -12.89 21.10 -6.68
N PHE A 120 -12.76 21.63 -7.90
CA PHE A 120 -12.03 20.98 -8.99
C PHE A 120 -10.56 20.71 -8.63
N HIS A 121 -9.84 21.73 -8.13
CA HIS A 121 -8.44 21.54 -7.71
C HIS A 121 -8.33 20.54 -6.55
N GLY A 122 -9.27 20.56 -5.61
CA GLY A 122 -9.33 19.59 -4.51
C GLY A 122 -9.46 18.15 -5.01
N VAL A 123 -10.36 17.91 -5.97
CA VAL A 123 -10.57 16.61 -6.60
C VAL A 123 -9.34 16.15 -7.38
N LEU A 124 -8.69 17.04 -8.13
CA LEU A 124 -7.46 16.69 -8.87
C LEU A 124 -6.32 16.30 -7.93
N ILE A 125 -6.10 17.09 -6.88
CA ILE A 125 -5.11 16.82 -5.85
C ILE A 125 -5.38 15.45 -5.23
N GLN A 126 -6.62 15.22 -4.80
CA GLN A 126 -7.01 13.95 -4.21
C GLN A 126 -6.80 12.77 -5.17
N ALA A 127 -7.22 12.89 -6.43
CA ALA A 127 -7.04 11.83 -7.44
C ALA A 127 -5.57 11.44 -7.62
N ILE A 128 -4.66 12.43 -7.62
CA ILE A 128 -3.22 12.20 -7.73
C ILE A 128 -2.71 11.44 -6.50
N PHE A 129 -2.91 12.00 -5.30
CA PHE A 129 -2.33 11.43 -4.07
C PHE A 129 -2.96 10.07 -3.72
N SER A 130 -4.28 9.94 -3.81
CA SER A 130 -4.99 8.68 -3.59
C SER A 130 -4.60 7.64 -4.63
N GLY A 131 -4.43 8.00 -5.90
CA GLY A 131 -3.96 7.07 -6.93
C GLY A 131 -2.54 6.54 -6.68
N LEU A 132 -1.63 7.40 -6.23
CA LEU A 132 -0.28 6.99 -5.84
C LEU A 132 -0.29 6.04 -4.64
N ILE A 133 -1.11 6.33 -3.62
CA ILE A 133 -1.30 5.47 -2.44
C ILE A 133 -1.90 4.13 -2.85
N ALA A 134 -2.89 4.11 -3.75
CA ALA A 134 -3.53 2.91 -4.26
C ALA A 134 -2.52 1.97 -4.92
N GLY A 135 -1.60 2.47 -5.75
CA GLY A 135 -0.56 1.62 -6.36
C GLY A 135 0.52 1.14 -5.39
N GLN A 136 0.82 1.91 -4.34
CA GLN A 136 1.68 1.43 -3.26
C GLN A 136 1.06 0.30 -2.45
N MET A 137 -0.24 0.36 -2.18
CA MET A 137 -0.94 -0.70 -1.48
C MET A 137 -1.15 -1.92 -2.40
N GLY A 138 -1.62 -1.73 -3.64
CA GLY A 138 -1.95 -2.85 -4.52
C GLY A 138 -0.74 -3.58 -5.10
N GLU A 139 0.28 -2.84 -5.56
CA GLU A 139 1.39 -3.38 -6.36
C GLU A 139 2.77 -3.17 -5.72
N ALA A 140 2.80 -2.73 -4.46
CA ALA A 140 4.03 -2.43 -3.71
C ALA A 140 4.99 -1.45 -4.42
N SER A 141 4.54 -0.69 -5.43
CA SER A 141 5.38 0.25 -6.18
C SER A 141 4.66 1.57 -6.51
N VAL A 142 5.34 2.70 -6.28
CA VAL A 142 4.75 4.05 -6.53
C VAL A 142 4.55 4.26 -8.03
N ARG A 143 5.43 3.66 -8.84
CA ARG A 143 5.34 3.66 -10.30
C ARG A 143 4.03 3.04 -10.80
N ALA A 144 3.58 1.96 -10.15
CA ALA A 144 2.25 1.40 -10.40
C ALA A 144 1.11 2.35 -9.94
N GLY A 145 1.35 3.23 -8.99
CA GLY A 145 0.38 4.25 -8.59
C GLY A 145 0.04 5.25 -9.69
N VAL A 146 0.95 5.48 -10.65
CA VAL A 146 0.71 6.43 -11.75
C VAL A 146 -0.47 5.99 -12.61
N LYS A 147 -0.67 4.70 -12.87
CA LYS A 147 -1.85 4.23 -13.62
C LYS A 147 -3.15 4.43 -12.83
N HIS A 148 -3.13 4.21 -11.52
CA HIS A 148 -4.30 4.42 -10.67
C HIS A 148 -4.66 5.92 -10.59
N ALA A 149 -3.65 6.78 -10.43
CA ALA A 149 -3.82 8.23 -10.47
C ALA A 149 -4.36 8.71 -11.83
N ALA A 150 -3.83 8.20 -12.94
CA ALA A 150 -4.32 8.53 -14.27
C ALA A 150 -5.80 8.13 -14.46
N VAL A 151 -6.20 6.93 -14.00
CA VAL A 151 -7.60 6.49 -14.05
C VAL A 151 -8.49 7.40 -13.20
N MET A 152 -8.10 7.70 -11.97
CA MET A 152 -8.88 8.60 -11.10
C MET A 152 -8.98 10.01 -11.66
N LEU A 153 -7.91 10.53 -12.26
CA LEU A 153 -7.92 11.83 -12.93
C LEU A 153 -8.86 11.87 -14.13
N ILE A 154 -8.86 10.83 -14.97
CA ILE A 154 -9.79 10.73 -16.10
C ILE A 154 -11.23 10.72 -15.60
N ILE A 155 -11.52 9.96 -14.54
CA ILE A 155 -12.85 9.93 -13.93
C ILE A 155 -13.23 11.30 -13.39
N ALA A 156 -12.34 11.98 -12.65
CA ALA A 156 -12.58 13.33 -12.16
C ALA A 156 -12.90 14.31 -13.29
N LEU A 157 -12.13 14.29 -14.37
CA LEU A 157 -12.35 15.14 -15.54
C LEU A 157 -13.68 14.84 -16.22
N LEU A 158 -14.08 13.58 -16.36
CA LEU A 158 -15.36 13.20 -16.94
C LEU A 158 -16.54 13.64 -16.07
N VAL A 159 -16.44 13.49 -14.75
CA VAL A 159 -17.48 13.97 -13.82
C VAL A 159 -17.63 15.49 -13.93
N PHE A 160 -16.53 16.23 -13.92
CA PHE A 160 -16.55 17.69 -14.05
C PHE A 160 -16.87 18.22 -15.45
N ALA A 161 -16.84 17.39 -16.49
CA ALA A 161 -17.18 17.80 -17.85
C ALA A 161 -18.63 17.46 -18.23
N VAL A 162 -19.24 16.46 -17.56
CA VAL A 162 -20.58 15.95 -17.90
C VAL A 162 -21.63 16.31 -16.86
N ILE A 163 -21.26 16.37 -15.57
CA ILE A 163 -22.21 16.54 -14.46
C ILE A 163 -22.17 17.95 -13.86
N LEU A 164 -20.97 18.52 -13.72
CA LEU A 164 -20.71 19.88 -13.24
C LEU A 164 -20.41 20.79 -14.44
#